data_AF-A0A645CK38-F1
#
_entry.id   AF-A0A645CK38-F1
#
_cell.length_a   1.000
_cell.length_b   1.000
_cell.length_c   1.000
_cell.angle_alpha   90.00
_cell.angle_beta   90.00
_cell.angle_gamma   90.00
#
_symmetry.space_group_name_H-M   'P 1'
#
loop_
_entity.id
_entity.type
_entity.pdbx_description
1 polymer ?
#
loop_
_entity_poly.entity_id
_entity_poly.type
_entity_poly.pdbx_seq_one_letter_code
_entity_poly.pdbx_strand_id
1 'polypeptide(L)'
;MVNRGKDDHVRVTLNVGDYRKRREETLLRLAQRLAGEVEQSGKSVALEPMSPRERRLIHMALQEHAGVYTESAGEDAFRHVVIYKRV
;
A
#
# COMPACT_ATOMS: atom_id res chain seq x y z
N MET A 1 6.66 43.26 33.16
CA MET A 1 7.43 42.26 33.92
C MET A 1 6.44 41.15 34.29
N VAL A 2 6.55 39.86 33.97
CA VAL A 2 7.60 39.01 33.39
C VAL A 2 6.88 37.90 32.60
N ASN A 3 7.44 37.57 31.44
CA ASN A 3 7.03 36.52 30.52
C ASN A 3 7.49 35.15 31.07
N ARG A 4 6.62 34.11 31.15
CA ARG A 4 7.07 32.71 31.30
C ARG A 4 5.93 31.70 31.08
N GLY A 5 6.13 30.84 30.07
CA GLY A 5 5.30 29.66 29.82
C GLY A 5 5.03 29.49 28.33
N LYS A 6 6.07 29.24 27.53
CA LYS A 6 5.90 28.71 26.18
C LYS A 6 5.32 27.30 26.31
N ASP A 7 4.00 27.21 26.26
CA ASP A 7 3.29 26.00 25.92
C ASP A 7 3.22 25.95 24.40
N ASP A 8 4.36 25.65 23.77
CA ASP A 8 4.41 25.32 22.35
C ASP A 8 3.77 23.93 22.19
N HIS A 9 2.44 23.87 22.33
CA HIS A 9 1.64 22.80 21.77
C HIS A 9 1.84 22.84 20.25
N VAL A 10 2.87 22.14 19.78
CA VAL A 10 3.04 21.83 18.37
C VAL A 10 1.84 20.98 18.00
N ARG A 11 0.79 21.63 17.47
CA ARG A 11 -0.20 20.99 16.63
C ARG A 11 0.57 20.46 15.43
N VAL A 12 1.09 19.24 15.55
CA VAL A 12 1.45 18.43 14.39
C VAL A 12 0.13 18.20 13.67
N THR A 13 -0.18 19.12 12.76
CA THR A 13 -1.28 18.96 11.83
C THR A 13 -0.80 17.88 10.87
N LEU A 14 -0.85 16.62 11.32
CA LEU A 14 -0.66 15.47 10.47
C LEU A 14 -1.89 15.50 9.56
N ASN A 15 -1.80 16.23 8.44
CA ASN A 15 -2.85 16.29 7.44
C ASN A 15 -3.14 14.85 7.01
N VAL A 16 -4.18 14.26 7.60
CA VAL A 16 -4.55 12.86 7.40
C VAL A 16 -4.80 12.58 5.90
N GLY A 17 -5.20 13.61 5.14
CA GLY A 17 -5.32 13.57 3.68
C GLY A 17 -3.99 13.32 2.96
N ASP A 18 -2.91 14.01 3.35
CA ASP A 18 -1.60 13.85 2.73
C ASP A 18 -0.98 12.50 3.07
N TYR A 19 -1.15 12.04 4.32
CA TYR A 19 -0.64 10.72 4.72
C TYR A 19 -1.31 9.58 3.96
N ARG A 20 -2.66 9.60 3.86
CA ARG A 20 -3.41 8.57 3.12
C ARG A 20 -3.00 8.52 1.65
N LYS A 21 -2.91 9.69 1.00
CA LYS A 21 -2.49 9.76 -0.40
C LYS A 21 -1.08 9.23 -0.60
N ARG A 22 -0.12 9.63 0.24
CA ARG A 22 1.28 9.14 0.18
C ARG A 22 1.37 7.63 0.41
N ARG A 23 0.55 7.09 1.32
CA ARG A 23 0.47 5.64 1.59
C ARG A 23 -0.01 4.88 0.34
N GLU A 24 -1.09 5.34 -0.27
CA GLU A 24 -1.64 4.75 -1.50
C GLU A 24 -0.64 4.79 -2.65
N GLU A 25 0.00 5.92 -2.89
CA GLU A 25 1.04 6.05 -3.91
C GLU A 25 2.23 5.12 -3.66
N THR A 26 2.62 4.94 -2.40
CA THR A 26 3.70 4.01 -2.03
C THR A 26 3.31 2.56 -2.29
N LEU A 27 2.09 2.16 -1.92
CA LEU A 27 1.59 0.82 -2.18
C LEU A 27 1.48 0.52 -3.68
N LEU A 28 1.03 1.49 -4.48
CA LEU A 28 0.97 1.35 -5.94
C LEU A 28 2.35 1.15 -6.57
N ARG A 29 3.34 1.96 -6.17
CA ARG A 29 4.72 1.80 -6.64
C ARG A 29 5.31 0.46 -6.24
N LEU A 30 5.05 0.01 -5.00
CA LEU A 30 5.49 -1.29 -4.52
C LEU A 30 4.87 -2.43 -5.35
N ALA A 31 3.55 -2.38 -5.57
CA ALA A 31 2.83 -3.38 -6.34
C ALA A 31 3.35 -3.49 -7.78
N GLN A 32 3.59 -2.37 -8.46
CA GLN A 32 4.14 -2.35 -9.82
C GLN A 32 5.55 -2.94 -9.89
N ARG A 33 6.41 -2.60 -8.93
CA ARG A 33 7.76 -3.18 -8.87
C ARG A 33 7.70 -4.69 -8.67
N LEU A 34 6.91 -5.15 -7.71
CA LEU A 34 6.77 -6.58 -7.42
C LEU A 34 6.14 -7.34 -8.59
N ALA A 35 5.21 -6.74 -9.33
CA ALA A 35 4.65 -7.34 -10.54
C ALA A 35 5.74 -7.66 -11.57
N GLY A 36 6.66 -6.73 -11.84
CA GLY A 36 7.80 -6.97 -12.73
C GLY A 36 8.74 -8.05 -12.22
N GLU A 37 9.02 -8.08 -10.91
CA GLU A 37 9.83 -9.12 -10.29
C GLU A 37 9.17 -10.51 -10.39
N VAL A 38 7.85 -10.60 -10.19
CA VAL A 38 7.05 -11.83 -10.30
C VAL A 38 7.00 -12.33 -11.75
N GLU A 39 6.79 -11.43 -12.72
CA GLU A 39 6.77 -11.76 -14.14
C GLU A 39 8.10 -12.37 -14.59
N GLN A 40 9.23 -11.79 -14.16
CA GLN A 40 10.57 -12.26 -14.49
C GLN A 40 10.93 -13.55 -13.74
N SER A 41 10.72 -13.59 -12.42
CA SER A 41 11.15 -14.71 -11.59
C SER A 41 10.21 -15.91 -11.62
N GLY A 42 8.93 -15.70 -11.93
CA GLY A 42 7.86 -16.69 -11.80
C GLY A 42 7.45 -17.01 -10.37
N LYS A 43 8.06 -16.38 -9.36
CA LYS A 43 7.73 -16.62 -7.95
C LYS A 43 6.67 -15.63 -7.49
N SER A 44 5.58 -16.13 -6.91
CA SER A 44 4.53 -15.28 -6.34
C SER A 44 5.03 -14.51 -5.13
N VAL A 45 4.52 -13.29 -4.93
CA VAL A 45 4.87 -12.43 -3.79
C VAL A 45 3.60 -12.02 -3.04
N ALA A 46 3.61 -12.22 -1.72
CA ALA A 46 2.57 -11.75 -0.81
C ALA A 46 2.94 -10.36 -0.26
N LEU A 47 1.99 -9.43 -0.26
CA LEU A 47 2.15 -8.13 0.36
C LEU A 47 1.74 -8.16 1.84
N GLU A 48 2.08 -7.11 2.58
CA GLU A 48 1.62 -6.94 3.96
C GLU A 48 0.08 -6.86 4.05
N PRO A 49 -0.53 -7.28 5.15
CA PRO A 49 -1.96 -7.06 5.38
C PRO A 49 -2.36 -5.58 5.28
N MET A 50 -3.49 -5.30 4.65
CA MET A 50 -3.91 -3.94 4.34
C MET A 50 -5.44 -3.81 4.27
N SER A 51 -5.93 -2.57 4.33
CA SER A 51 -7.37 -2.29 4.30
C SER A 51 -8.02 -2.76 2.99
N PRO A 52 -9.33 -3.06 2.98
CA PRO A 52 -10.04 -3.42 1.75
C PRO A 52 -9.88 -2.39 0.62
N ARG A 53 -9.78 -1.10 0.97
CA ARG A 53 -9.56 0.00 0.02
C ARG A 53 -8.18 -0.10 -0.63
N GLU A 54 -7.14 -0.34 0.15
CA GLU A 54 -5.77 -0.52 -0.36
C GLU A 54 -5.67 -1.77 -1.24
N ARG A 55 -6.24 -2.91 -0.83
CA ARG A 55 -6.29 -4.12 -1.66
C ARG A 55 -6.95 -3.84 -3.00
N ARG A 56 -8.09 -3.13 -2.99
CA ARG A 56 -8.79 -2.74 -4.23
C ARG A 56 -7.92 -1.87 -5.13
N LEU A 57 -7.16 -0.92 -4.58
CA LEU A 57 -6.24 -0.10 -5.38
C LEU A 57 -5.19 -0.95 -6.10
N ILE A 58 -4.61 -1.93 -5.41
CA ILE A 58 -3.61 -2.83 -5.98
C ILE A 58 -4.23 -3.73 -7.05
N HIS A 59 -5.40 -4.30 -6.78
CA HIS A 59 -6.14 -5.09 -7.76
C HIS A 59 -6.42 -4.28 -9.03
N MET A 60 -6.92 -3.05 -8.91
CA MET A 60 -7.19 -2.18 -10.06
C MET A 60 -5.91 -1.79 -10.80
N ALA A 61 -4.83 -1.48 -10.08
CA ALA A 61 -3.57 -1.06 -10.67
C ALA A 61 -2.87 -2.16 -11.48
N LEU A 62 -3.04 -3.42 -11.10
CA LEU A 62 -2.45 -4.58 -11.78
C LEU A 62 -3.44 -5.34 -12.67
N GLN A 63 -4.70 -4.90 -12.75
CA GLN A 63 -5.75 -5.57 -13.53
C GLN A 63 -5.39 -5.69 -15.01
N GLU A 64 -4.83 -4.63 -15.59
CA GLU A 64 -4.45 -4.56 -17.01
C GLU A 64 -3.02 -5.06 -17.28
N HIS A 65 -2.27 -5.45 -16.24
CA HIS A 65 -0.91 -5.92 -16.40
C HIS A 65 -0.90 -7.29 -17.09
N ALA A 66 -0.25 -7.43 -18.25
CA ALA A 66 -0.34 -8.64 -19.07
C ALA A 66 0.29 -9.87 -18.39
N GLY A 67 1.45 -9.71 -17.72
CA GLY A 67 2.22 -10.81 -17.16
C GLY A 67 1.87 -11.29 -15.75
N VAL A 68 0.94 -10.62 -15.03
CA VAL A 68 0.59 -10.99 -13.65
C VAL A 68 -0.91 -10.92 -13.39
N TYR A 69 -1.36 -11.61 -12.35
CA TYR A 69 -2.68 -11.44 -11.75
C TYR A 69 -2.56 -11.37 -10.22
N THR A 70 -3.65 -10.98 -9.58
CA THR A 70 -3.67 -10.72 -8.13
C THR A 70 -4.83 -11.43 -7.46
N GLU A 71 -4.62 -11.96 -6.25
CA GLU A 71 -5.66 -12.55 -5.42
C GLU A 71 -5.58 -12.02 -3.99
N SER A 72 -6.72 -11.91 -3.31
CA SER A 72 -6.74 -11.58 -1.87
C SER A 72 -6.73 -12.86 -1.04
N ALA A 73 -5.69 -13.06 -0.23
CA ALA A 73 -5.55 -14.21 0.67
C ALA A 73 -5.59 -13.78 2.16
N GLY A 74 -5.83 -14.73 3.06
CA GLY A 74 -5.91 -14.50 4.51
C GLY A 74 -7.31 -14.08 5.01
N GLU A 75 -7.44 -13.98 6.34
CA GLU A 75 -8.69 -13.68 7.04
C GLU A 75 -8.60 -12.37 7.82
N ASP A 76 -9.72 -11.64 7.85
CA ASP A 76 -9.91 -10.38 8.59
C ASP A 76 -8.72 -9.41 8.55
N ALA A 77 -8.04 -9.22 9.69
CA ALA A 77 -6.93 -8.29 9.85
C ALA A 77 -5.65 -8.74 9.13
N PHE A 78 -5.55 -10.01 8.75
CA PHE A 78 -4.41 -10.59 8.04
C PHE A 78 -4.64 -10.71 6.53
N ARG A 79 -5.77 -10.16 6.05
CA ARG A 79 -6.12 -10.23 4.64
C ARG A 79 -5.23 -9.33 3.80
N HIS A 80 -4.55 -9.91 2.82
CA HIS A 80 -3.52 -9.27 2.00
C HIS A 80 -3.68 -9.63 0.52
N VAL A 81 -2.92 -8.97 -0.36
CA VAL A 81 -2.87 -9.30 -1.80
C VAL A 81 -1.64 -10.14 -2.08
N VAL A 82 -1.81 -11.18 -2.89
CA VAL A 82 -0.73 -11.97 -3.47
C VAL A 82 -0.71 -11.72 -4.98
N ILE A 83 0.49 -11.47 -5.51
CA ILE A 83 0.74 -11.28 -6.94
C ILE A 83 1.30 -12.59 -7.50
N TYR A 84 0.69 -13.09 -8.56
CA TYR A 84 1.05 -14.32 -9.25
C TYR A 84 1.42 -14.04 -10.69
N LYS A 85 2.34 -14.84 -11.24
CA LYS A 85 2.64 -14.82 -12.67
C LYS A 85 1.47 -15.38 -13.46
N ARG A 86 1.08 -14.69 -14.53
CA ARG A 86 0.11 -15.21 -15.50
C ARG A 86 0.85 -16.16 -16.44
N VAL A 87 0.35 -17.39 -16.54
CA VAL A 87 0.92 -18.48 -17.35
C VAL A 87 0.13 -18.61 -18.64
#